data_AF-A0A848NQY3-F1
#
_entry.id   AF-A0A848NQY3-F1
#
_cell.length_a   1.000
_cell.length_b   1.000
_cell.length_c   1.000
_cell.angle_alpha   90.00
_cell.angle_beta   90.00
_cell.angle_gamma   90.00
#
_symmetry.space_group_name_H-M   'P 1'
#
loop_
_entity.id
_entity.type
_entity.pdbx_description
1 polymer ?
#
loop_
_entity_poly.entity_id
_entity_poly.type
_entity_poly.pdbx_seq_one_letter_code
_entity_poly.pdbx_strand_id
1 'polypeptide(L)'
;MIGALYFSQGIPLGVAMEALPTLLRRDGAPLHALAWLPLVGLPWVLKFLWAPQVDNRWRAALGRRRSWILPMQAVVLACLAAVA
;
A
#
# COMPACT_ATOMS: atom_id res chain seq x y z
N MET A 1 -4.53 -7.64 -22.42
CA MET A 1 -4.99 -7.92 -21.02
C MET A 1 -4.00 -7.41 -19.97
N ILE A 2 -2.70 -7.73 -20.05
CA ILE A 2 -1.70 -7.27 -19.07
C ILE A 2 -1.48 -5.75 -19.11
N GLY A 3 -1.45 -5.15 -20.31
CA GLY A 3 -1.27 -3.68 -20.45
C GLY A 3 -2.36 -2.85 -19.75
N ALA A 4 -3.62 -3.30 -19.78
CA ALA A 4 -4.72 -2.61 -19.10
C ALA A 4 -4.60 -2.68 -17.56
N LEU A 5 -4.12 -3.82 -17.03
CA LEU A 5 -3.84 -3.98 -15.59
C LEU A 5 -2.70 -3.06 -15.13
N TYR A 6 -1.61 -3.01 -15.91
CA TYR A 6 -0.49 -2.11 -15.62
C TYR A 6 -0.88 -0.64 -15.75
N PHE A 7 -1.73 -0.30 -16.72
CA PHE A 7 -2.25 1.06 -16.88
C PHE A 7 -3.13 1.45 -15.69
N SER A 8 -4.06 0.58 -15.30
CA SER A 8 -4.95 0.80 -14.15
C SER A 8 -4.19 0.84 -12.83
N GLN A 9 -3.03 0.18 -12.71
CA GLN A 9 -2.19 0.24 -11.51
C GLN A 9 -1.23 1.45 -11.53
N GLY A 10 -0.69 1.79 -12.70
CA GLY A 10 0.31 2.83 -12.87
C GLY A 10 -0.24 4.23 -12.67
N ILE A 11 -1.48 4.50 -13.11
CA ILE A 11 -2.11 5.82 -12.94
C ILE A 11 -2.29 6.17 -11.45
N PRO A 12 -2.94 5.34 -10.61
CA PRO A 12 -3.06 5.64 -9.18
C PRO A 12 -1.70 5.81 -8.50
N LEU A 13 -0.71 4.98 -8.88
CA LEU A 13 0.62 5.03 -8.30
C LEU A 13 1.34 6.33 -8.66
N GLY A 14 1.31 6.75 -9.93
CA GLY A 14 1.89 8.01 -10.38
C GLY A 14 1.23 9.22 -9.72
N VAL A 15 -0.10 9.18 -9.57
CA VAL A 15 -0.84 10.23 -8.85
C VAL A 15 -0.43 10.28 -7.36
N ALA A 16 -0.32 9.14 -6.69
CA ALA A 16 0.06 9.09 -5.28
C ALA A 16 1.52 9.50 -5.02
N MET A 17 2.44 9.12 -5.92
CA MET A 17 3.88 9.36 -5.73
C MET A 17 4.33 10.73 -6.24
N GLU A 18 3.77 11.23 -7.34
CA GLU A 18 4.18 12.50 -7.96
C GLU A 18 3.12 13.60 -7.79
N ALA A 19 1.85 13.34 -8.10
CA ALA A 19 0.85 14.40 -8.09
C ALA A 19 0.51 14.89 -6.67
N LEU A 20 0.39 13.97 -5.71
CA LEU A 20 0.07 14.28 -4.30
C LEU A 20 1.08 15.23 -3.64
N PRO A 21 2.40 14.94 -3.61
CA PRO A 21 3.38 15.88 -3.04
C PRO A 21 3.42 17.21 -3.79
N THR A 22 3.22 17.19 -5.11
CA THR A 22 3.26 18.40 -5.93
C THR A 22 2.05 19.31 -5.67
N LEU A 23 0.86 18.74 -5.46
CA LEU A 23 -0.34 19.47 -5.04
C LEU A 23 -0.16 20.05 -3.63
N LEU A 24 0.27 19.23 -2.67
CA LEU A 24 0.54 19.67 -1.30
C LEU A 24 1.55 20.83 -1.26
N ARG A 25 2.59 20.78 -2.09
CA ARG A 25 3.56 21.87 -2.24
C ARG A 25 2.91 23.15 -2.77
N ARG A 26 1.98 23.04 -3.72
CA ARG A 26 1.26 24.18 -4.31
C ARG A 26 0.24 24.80 -3.36
N ASP A 27 -0.40 23.99 -2.51
CA ASP A 27 -1.35 24.44 -1.49
C ASP A 27 -0.67 25.07 -0.26
N GLY A 28 0.64 25.28 -0.30
CA GLY A 28 1.40 25.95 0.76
C GLY A 28 1.77 25.03 1.93
N ALA A 29 1.70 23.70 1.76
CA ALA A 29 2.10 22.78 2.81
C ALA A 29 3.59 23.00 3.18
N PRO A 30 3.90 23.02 4.49
CA PRO A 30 5.24 23.29 4.95
C PRO A 30 6.20 22.17 4.49
N LEU A 31 7.44 22.53 4.16
CA LEU A 31 8.44 21.59 3.61
C LEU A 31 8.67 20.38 4.53
N HIS A 32 8.53 20.56 5.84
CA HIS A 32 8.61 19.47 6.81
C HIS A 32 7.53 18.41 6.57
N ALA A 33 6.28 18.80 6.28
CA ALA A 33 5.17 17.88 6.02
C ALA A 33 5.44 17.02 4.78
N LEU A 34 6.05 17.61 3.77
CA LEU A 34 6.44 16.91 2.54
C LEU A 34 7.55 15.90 2.79
N ALA A 35 8.46 16.16 3.73
CA ALA A 35 9.51 15.23 4.13
C ALA A 35 8.95 13.98 4.84
N TRP A 36 7.74 14.06 5.40
CA TRP A 36 7.07 12.90 6.00
C TRP A 36 6.35 12.01 4.97
N LEU A 37 6.01 12.54 3.79
CA LEU A 37 5.25 11.81 2.77
C LEU A 37 5.92 10.49 2.31
N PRO A 38 7.25 10.42 2.12
CA PRO A 38 7.94 9.18 1.77
C PRO A 38 7.86 8.09 2.85
N LEU A 39 7.58 8.44 4.12
CA LEU A 39 7.42 7.43 5.17
C LEU A 39 6.22 6.51 4.91
N VAL A 40 5.24 6.94 4.12
CA VAL A 40 4.12 6.09 3.66
C VAL A 40 4.63 4.91 2.82
N GLY A 41 5.82 5.01 2.23
CA GLY A 41 6.50 3.92 1.51
C GLY A 41 7.32 2.97 2.40
N LEU A 42 7.46 3.23 3.70
CA LEU A 42 8.17 2.31 4.62
C LEU A 42 7.60 0.89 4.61
N PRO A 43 6.26 0.68 4.59
CA PRO A 43 5.64 -0.63 4.42
C PRO A 43 5.88 -1.26 3.04
N TRP A 44 6.65 -0.63 2.14
CA TRP A 44 7.08 -1.26 0.89
C TRP A 44 8.56 -1.63 0.95
N VAL A 45 9.38 -0.74 1.52
CA VAL A 45 10.84 -0.94 1.69
C VAL A 45 11.13 -2.05 2.71
N LEU A 46 10.41 -2.07 3.82
CA LEU A 46 10.59 -3.04 4.90
C LEU A 46 9.96 -4.41 4.58
N LYS A 47 9.60 -4.69 3.30
CA LYS A 47 8.92 -5.93 2.91
C LYS A 47 9.63 -7.20 3.29
N PHE A 48 10.95 -7.16 3.36
CA PHE A 48 11.76 -8.29 3.82
C PHE A 48 11.48 -8.65 5.28
N LEU A 49 11.03 -7.70 6.11
CA LEU A 49 10.84 -7.91 7.54
C LEU A 49 9.55 -8.66 7.85
N TRP A 50 8.49 -8.47 7.06
CA TRP A 50 7.22 -9.21 7.22
C TRP A 50 7.02 -10.32 6.20
N ALA A 51 7.74 -10.32 5.06
CA ALA A 51 7.66 -11.40 4.06
C ALA A 51 7.85 -12.82 4.66
N PRO A 52 8.84 -13.10 5.53
CA PRO A 52 8.97 -14.45 6.08
C PRO A 52 7.82 -14.83 7.02
N GLN A 53 7.19 -13.88 7.70
CA GLN A 53 6.03 -14.09 8.56
C GLN A 53 4.78 -14.37 7.71
N VAL A 54 4.63 -13.68 6.58
CA VAL A 54 3.60 -13.93 5.56
C VAL A 54 3.73 -15.34 4.98
N ASP A 55 4.94 -15.70 4.57
CA ASP A 55 5.18 -16.95 3.82
C ASP A 55 5.23 -18.19 4.73
N ASN A 56 5.71 -18.07 5.97
CA ASN A 56 5.84 -19.20 6.89
C ASN A 56 4.58 -19.44 7.76
N ARG A 57 3.74 -18.43 8.03
CA ARG A 57 2.46 -18.66 8.73
C ARG A 57 1.37 -19.03 7.73
N TRP A 58 1.24 -20.32 7.44
CA TRP A 58 0.10 -20.87 6.72
C TRP A 58 -0.58 -21.98 7.52
N ARG A 59 -1.91 -22.07 7.42
CA ARG A 59 -2.70 -23.15 8.00
C ARG A 59 -3.04 -24.16 6.92
N ALA A 60 -2.76 -25.44 7.16
CA ALA A 60 -3.04 -26.52 6.22
C ALA A 60 -4.52 -26.59 5.79
N ALA A 61 -5.45 -26.24 6.68
CA ALA A 61 -6.88 -26.21 6.41
C ALA A 61 -7.34 -25.08 5.46
N LEU A 62 -6.62 -23.95 5.39
CA LEU A 62 -6.98 -22.81 4.53
C LEU A 62 -6.16 -22.75 3.23
N GLY A 63 -5.00 -23.41 3.19
CA GLY A 63 -4.08 -23.37 2.06
C GLY A 63 -3.20 -22.12 2.04
N ARG A 64 -2.00 -22.26 1.44
CA ARG A 64 -0.89 -21.28 1.53
C ARG A 64 -1.22 -19.86 1.04
N ARG A 65 -2.13 -19.72 0.07
CA ARG A 65 -2.51 -18.41 -0.51
C ARG A 65 -3.65 -17.74 0.27
N ARG A 66 -4.69 -18.50 0.66
CA ARG A 66 -5.88 -17.93 1.34
C ARG A 66 -5.59 -17.55 2.78
N SER A 67 -4.63 -18.22 3.44
CA SER A 67 -4.22 -17.90 4.81
C SER A 67 -3.70 -16.47 4.96
N TRP A 68 -3.17 -15.86 3.89
CA TRP A 68 -2.68 -14.47 3.92
C TRP A 68 -3.61 -13.48 3.19
N ILE A 69 -4.28 -13.89 2.12
CA ILE A 69 -5.15 -12.97 1.36
C ILE A 69 -6.35 -12.50 2.21
N LEU A 70 -6.98 -13.41 2.95
CA LEU A 70 -8.15 -13.09 3.80
C LEU A 70 -7.86 -12.06 4.91
N PRO A 71 -6.82 -12.21 5.75
CA PRO A 71 -6.51 -11.19 6.74
C PRO A 71 -6.11 -9.86 6.12
N MET A 72 -5.38 -9.86 5.00
CA MET A 72 -5.04 -8.61 4.30
C MET A 72 -6.26 -7.89 3.75
N GLN A 73 -7.23 -8.62 3.19
CA GLN A 73 -8.50 -8.03 2.76
C GLN A 73 -9.31 -7.47 3.93
N ALA A 74 -9.30 -8.14 5.09
CA ALA A 74 -9.95 -7.63 6.29
C ALA A 74 -9.29 -6.33 6.81
N VAL A 75 -7.95 -6.24 6.76
CA VAL A 75 -7.23 -5.00 7.13
C VAL A 75 -7.60 -3.86 6.20
N VAL A 76 -7.64 -4.09 4.88
CA VAL A 76 -8.06 -3.06 3.91
C VAL A 76 -9.49 -2.61 4.19
N LEU A 77 -10.40 -3.54 4.44
CA LEU A 77 -11.79 -3.22 4.78
C LEU A 77 -11.89 -2.39 6.06
N ALA A 78 -11.12 -2.76 7.10
CA ALA A 78 -11.08 -2.01 8.36
C ALA A 78 -10.51 -0.60 8.18
N CYS A 79 -9.46 -0.43 7.39
CA CYS A 79 -8.92 0.90 7.07
C CYS A 79 -9.94 1.77 6.30
N LEU A 80 -10.64 1.19 5.32
CA LEU A 80 -11.69 1.90 4.59
C LEU A 80 -12.85 2.28 5.52
N ALA A 81 -13.27 1.38 6.41
CA ALA A 81 -14.31 1.65 7.38
C ALA A 81 -13.91 2.69 8.43
N ALA A 82 -12.62 2.81 8.77
CA ALA A 82 -12.12 3.83 9.69
C ALA A 82 -11.99 5.23 9.05
N VAL A 83 -11.90 5.29 7.72
CA VAL A 83 -11.85 6.55 6.95
C VAL A 83 -13.27 7.04 6.57
N ALA A 84 -14.25 6.15 6.54
CA ALA A 84 -15.67 6.44 6.26
C ALA A 84 -16.39 7.02 7.49
#